data_AF-A0A7J8GZJ0-F1
#
_entry.id   AF-A0A7J8GZJ0-F1
#
_cell.length_a   1.000
_cell.length_b   1.000
_cell.length_c   1.000
_cell.angle_alpha   90.00
_cell.angle_beta   90.00
_cell.angle_gamma   90.00
#
_symmetry.space_group_name_H-M   'P 1'
#
loop_
_entity.id
_entity.type
_entity.pdbx_description
1 polymer ?
#
loop_
_entity_poly.entity_id
_entity_poly.type
_entity_poly.pdbx_seq_one_letter_code
_entity_poly.pdbx_strand_id
1 'polypeptide(L)'
;MVLRYLGQLDDGEFEGALQELRLTRSIWTIDLAYLMSHFGVRHRFCTQTLGVDKGYKNQSFYRKHFDTEETRVNQLFAQAKSCKVLVEKCPAKYCCFAPRGHRCFCRTPDYQGHFIVLRGYNRATSSIFYNNPAYADPGMCSTSISNFEEARTSYGTDEDILFVFLDS
;
A
#
# COMPACT_ATOMS: atom_id res chain seq x y z
N MET A 1 -13.55 0.31 -2.62
CA MET A 1 -12.33 1.09 -2.33
C MET A 1 -11.99 1.00 -0.85
N VAL A 2 -10.70 0.92 -0.49
CA VAL A 2 -10.23 0.85 0.92
C VAL A 2 -10.69 2.03 1.78
N LEU A 3 -10.72 3.25 1.23
CA LEU A 3 -11.14 4.44 1.97
C LEU A 3 -12.60 4.38 2.45
N ARG A 4 -13.48 3.59 1.80
CA ARG A 4 -14.87 3.38 2.26
C ARG A 4 -14.95 2.70 3.64
N TYR A 5 -13.87 2.09 4.12
CA TYR A 5 -13.79 1.52 5.46
C TYR A 5 -13.43 2.56 6.54
N LEU A 6 -13.03 3.77 6.15
CA LEU A 6 -12.62 4.86 7.04
C LEU A 6 -13.71 5.92 7.24
N GLY A 7 -14.80 5.78 6.50
CA GLY A 7 -15.96 6.67 6.44
C GLY A 7 -16.76 6.30 5.19
N GLN A 8 -18.05 6.61 5.16
CA GLN A 8 -18.89 6.40 3.97
C GLN A 8 -18.54 7.44 2.88
N LEU A 9 -17.31 7.37 2.36
CA LEU A 9 -16.86 8.21 1.26
C LEU A 9 -17.56 7.79 -0.01
N ASP A 10 -18.33 8.70 -0.60
CA ASP A 10 -18.95 8.48 -1.90
C ASP A 10 -17.97 8.71 -3.05
N ASP A 11 -18.39 8.32 -4.26
CA ASP A 11 -17.52 8.42 -5.44
C ASP A 11 -17.27 9.88 -5.86
N GLY A 12 -18.17 10.81 -5.53
CA GLY A 12 -18.03 12.23 -5.83
C GLY A 12 -17.00 12.92 -4.92
N GLU A 13 -17.05 12.64 -3.61
CA GLU A 13 -16.06 13.10 -2.64
C GLU A 13 -14.66 12.57 -2.99
N PHE A 14 -14.58 11.30 -3.40
CA PHE A 14 -13.32 10.70 -3.81
C PHE A 14 -12.73 11.38 -5.06
N GLU A 15 -13.52 11.56 -6.12
CA GLU A 15 -13.04 12.21 -7.35
C GLU A 15 -12.69 13.69 -7.11
N GLY A 16 -13.45 14.40 -6.25
CA GLY A 16 -13.13 15.75 -5.81
C GLY A 16 -11.77 15.83 -5.11
N ALA A 17 -11.52 14.94 -4.16
CA ALA A 17 -10.24 14.89 -3.45
C ALA A 17 -9.06 14.55 -4.39
N LEU A 18 -9.25 13.67 -5.37
CA LEU A 18 -8.22 13.42 -6.40
C LEU A 18 -7.88 14.69 -7.18
N GLN A 19 -8.89 15.48 -7.57
CA GLN A 19 -8.69 16.72 -8.32
C GLN A 19 -7.96 17.77 -7.49
N GLU A 20 -8.39 17.99 -6.24
CA GLU A 20 -7.81 18.99 -5.34
C GLU A 20 -6.35 18.68 -5.00
N LEU A 21 -6.04 17.41 -4.73
CA LEU A 21 -4.70 16.93 -4.42
C LEU A 21 -3.84 16.68 -5.67
N ARG A 22 -4.41 16.83 -6.87
CA ARG A 22 -3.76 16.57 -8.17
C ARG A 22 -3.23 15.13 -8.29
N LEU A 23 -3.99 14.18 -7.76
CA LEU A 23 -3.70 12.75 -7.82
C LEU A 23 -4.30 12.14 -9.09
N THR A 24 -3.84 10.95 -9.47
CA THR A 24 -4.32 10.23 -10.65
C THR A 24 -5.10 8.98 -10.24
N ARG A 25 -5.74 8.30 -11.20
CA ARG A 25 -6.37 6.99 -10.95
C ARG A 25 -5.37 5.83 -10.83
N SER A 26 -4.09 6.07 -11.12
CA SER A 26 -3.00 5.17 -10.80
C SER A 26 -2.61 5.42 -9.34
N ILE A 27 -3.35 4.83 -8.42
CA ILE A 27 -3.20 5.04 -6.98
C ILE A 27 -2.00 4.26 -6.44
N TRP A 28 -1.05 4.98 -5.85
CA TRP A 28 0.05 4.46 -5.04
C TRP A 28 -0.30 4.56 -3.55
N THR A 29 0.42 3.85 -2.69
CA THR A 29 0.16 3.90 -1.24
C THR A 29 0.31 5.31 -0.66
N ILE A 30 1.27 6.10 -1.18
CA ILE A 30 1.42 7.50 -0.76
C ILE A 30 0.18 8.34 -1.09
N ASP A 31 -0.52 8.04 -2.20
CA ASP A 31 -1.77 8.72 -2.57
C ASP A 31 -2.87 8.46 -1.54
N LEU A 32 -2.98 7.21 -1.06
CA LEU A 32 -3.91 6.86 0.02
C LEU A 32 -3.58 7.62 1.31
N ALA A 33 -2.30 7.79 1.65
CA ALA A 33 -1.89 8.55 2.83
C ALA A 33 -2.29 10.04 2.72
N TYR A 34 -2.10 10.64 1.54
CA TYR A 34 -2.56 12.00 1.25
C TYR A 34 -4.08 12.13 1.35
N LEU A 35 -4.83 11.18 0.78
CA LEU A 35 -6.30 11.15 0.88
C LEU A 35 -6.75 11.01 2.35
N MET A 36 -6.10 10.15 3.13
CA MET A 36 -6.36 10.03 4.58
C MET A 36 -6.12 11.36 5.30
N SER A 37 -5.00 12.05 5.03
CA SER A 37 -4.71 13.39 5.60
C SER A 37 -5.80 14.40 5.23
N HIS A 38 -6.23 14.41 3.96
CA HIS A 38 -7.24 15.31 3.44
C HIS A 38 -8.60 15.12 4.13
N PHE A 39 -9.01 13.88 4.38
CA PHE A 39 -10.24 13.57 5.12
C PHE A 39 -10.06 13.60 6.65
N GLY A 40 -8.94 14.10 7.16
CA GLY A 40 -8.69 14.22 8.60
C GLY A 40 -8.43 12.90 9.32
N VAL A 41 -8.19 11.81 8.59
CA VAL A 41 -7.88 10.50 9.17
C VAL A 41 -6.43 10.48 9.65
N ARG A 42 -6.25 10.33 10.96
CA ARG A 42 -4.92 10.16 11.55
C ARG A 42 -4.33 8.82 11.15
N HIS A 43 -3.12 8.86 10.58
CA HIS A 43 -2.46 7.67 10.07
C HIS A 43 -0.94 7.76 10.19
N ARG A 44 -0.27 6.62 9.97
CA ARG A 44 1.18 6.51 9.80
C ARG A 44 1.48 5.53 8.67
N PHE A 45 2.23 5.99 7.68
CA PHE A 45 2.65 5.21 6.53
C PHE A 45 4.06 4.64 6.74
N CYS A 46 4.18 3.33 6.68
CA CYS A 46 5.42 2.58 6.75
C CYS A 46 5.72 1.94 5.39
N THR A 47 6.95 2.10 4.88
CA THR A 47 7.37 1.55 3.57
C THR A 47 8.86 1.23 3.55
N GLN A 48 9.30 0.34 2.66
CA GLN A 48 10.74 0.12 2.40
C GLN A 48 11.35 1.20 1.51
N THR A 49 10.56 1.84 0.66
CA THR A 49 11.05 2.79 -0.34
C THR A 49 10.42 4.16 -0.15
N LEU A 50 11.27 5.17 0.10
CA LEU A 50 10.83 6.57 0.13
C LEU A 50 10.89 7.13 -1.29
N GLY A 51 9.86 6.83 -2.08
CA GLY A 51 9.81 7.19 -3.50
C GLY A 51 9.42 6.00 -4.37
N VAL A 52 9.97 5.95 -5.57
CA VAL A 52 9.79 4.84 -6.51
C VAL A 52 11.04 3.96 -6.58
N ASP A 53 10.86 2.65 -6.43
CA ASP A 53 11.93 1.69 -6.71
C ASP A 53 12.02 1.40 -8.22
N LYS A 54 13.11 1.86 -8.84
CA LYS A 54 13.44 1.61 -10.26
C LYS A 54 13.56 0.13 -10.59
N GLY A 55 13.84 -0.71 -9.60
CA GLY A 55 13.85 -2.17 -9.72
C GLY A 55 12.52 -2.74 -10.19
N TYR A 56 11.41 -2.03 -9.98
CA TYR A 56 10.07 -2.48 -10.38
C TYR A 56 9.63 -2.02 -11.78
N LYS A 57 10.46 -1.26 -12.50
CA LYS A 57 10.13 -0.72 -13.83
C LYS A 57 9.65 -1.76 -14.84
N ASN A 58 10.20 -2.98 -14.77
CA ASN A 58 9.89 -4.06 -15.69
C ASN A 58 8.71 -4.94 -15.25
N GLN A 59 8.14 -4.72 -14.07
CA GLN A 59 6.96 -5.46 -13.61
C GLN A 59 5.72 -5.05 -14.41
N SER A 60 4.93 -6.04 -14.83
CA SER A 60 3.76 -5.85 -15.71
C SER A 60 2.77 -4.83 -15.14
N PHE A 61 2.60 -4.81 -13.82
CA PHE A 61 1.76 -3.87 -13.09
C PHE A 61 2.20 -2.40 -13.27
N TYR A 62 3.49 -2.09 -13.09
CA TYR A 62 3.97 -0.70 -13.10
C TYR A 62 4.37 -0.19 -14.49
N ARG A 63 4.69 -1.09 -15.43
CA ARG A 63 5.34 -0.77 -16.73
C ARG A 63 4.63 0.30 -17.57
N LYS A 64 3.29 0.36 -17.54
CA LYS A 64 2.52 1.26 -18.42
C LYS A 64 2.63 2.75 -18.06
N HIS A 65 2.82 3.07 -16.78
CA HIS A 65 2.79 4.44 -16.27
C HIS A 65 4.03 4.83 -15.45
N PHE A 66 5.05 3.97 -15.40
CA PHE A 66 6.20 4.12 -14.51
C PHE A 66 6.89 5.48 -14.62
N ASP A 67 7.28 5.89 -15.83
CA ASP A 67 8.11 7.08 -16.02
C ASP A 67 7.34 8.38 -15.68
N THR A 68 6.03 8.42 -15.97
CA THR A 68 5.17 9.56 -15.61
C THR A 68 4.88 9.62 -14.11
N GLU A 69 4.72 8.45 -13.48
CA GLU A 69 4.37 8.35 -12.06
C GLU A 69 5.60 8.55 -11.16
N GLU A 70 6.81 8.20 -11.62
CA GLU A 70 8.06 8.36 -10.86
C GLU A 70 8.24 9.78 -10.32
N THR A 71 8.12 10.78 -11.20
CA THR A 71 8.31 12.18 -10.82
C THR A 71 7.27 12.62 -9.79
N ARG A 72 6.00 12.27 -10.02
CA ARG A 72 4.87 12.63 -9.16
C ARG A 72 4.99 12.00 -7.77
N VAL A 73 5.24 10.69 -7.71
CA VAL A 73 5.36 9.93 -6.46
C VAL A 73 6.54 10.44 -5.64
N ASN A 74 7.70 10.65 -6.27
CA ASN A 74 8.87 11.20 -5.57
C ASN A 74 8.60 12.60 -5.00
N GLN A 75 7.84 13.45 -5.71
CA GLN A 75 7.42 14.76 -5.19
C GLN A 75 6.49 14.64 -3.98
N LEU A 76 5.54 13.70 -3.98
CA LEU A 76 4.67 13.45 -2.83
C LEU A 76 5.47 13.01 -1.60
N PHE A 77 6.43 12.09 -1.76
CA PHE A 77 7.32 11.72 -0.65
C PHE A 77 8.14 12.91 -0.12
N ALA A 78 8.65 13.75 -1.02
CA ALA A 78 9.40 14.95 -0.62
C ALA A 78 8.54 15.98 0.15
N GLN A 79 7.25 16.07 -0.17
CA GLN A 79 6.31 17.02 0.43
C GLN A 79 5.52 16.45 1.61
N ALA A 80 5.61 15.15 1.88
CA ALA A 80 4.77 14.45 2.85
C ALA A 80 4.76 15.13 4.22
N LYS A 81 5.95 15.49 4.72
CA LYS A 81 6.10 16.17 6.01
C LYS A 81 5.37 17.52 6.08
N SER A 82 5.45 18.34 5.03
CA SER A 82 4.73 19.62 4.98
C SER A 82 3.22 19.45 4.84
N CYS A 83 2.77 18.33 4.28
CA CYS A 83 1.36 17.99 4.07
C CYS A 83 0.76 17.17 5.23
N LYS A 84 1.45 17.07 6.38
CA LYS A 84 1.04 16.28 7.56
C LYS A 84 0.84 14.78 7.28
N VAL A 85 1.48 14.27 6.23
CA VAL A 85 1.52 12.84 5.91
C VAL A 85 2.75 12.23 6.58
N LEU A 86 2.52 11.41 7.60
CA LEU A 86 3.59 10.79 8.39
C LEU A 86 4.10 9.54 7.67
N VAL A 87 5.31 9.63 7.10
CA VAL A 87 5.96 8.54 6.38
C VAL A 87 7.23 8.11 7.09
N GLU A 88 7.39 6.81 7.28
CA GLU A 88 8.55 6.20 7.92
C GLU A 88 9.12 5.10 7.03
N LYS A 89 10.45 5.11 6.88
CA LYS A 89 11.16 4.02 6.24
C LYS A 89 11.32 2.86 7.23
N CYS A 90 10.82 1.69 6.89
CA CYS A 90 11.00 0.49 7.70
C CYS A 90 12.29 -0.25 7.33
N PRO A 91 12.91 -0.96 8.29
CA PRO A 91 14.02 -1.87 7.98
C PRO A 91 13.51 -2.97 7.05
N ALA A 92 14.26 -3.25 5.98
CA ALA A 92 13.92 -4.35 5.09
C ALA A 92 13.96 -5.67 5.87
N LYS A 93 12.86 -6.44 5.84
CA LYS A 93 12.87 -7.82 6.30
C LYS A 93 13.45 -8.66 5.17
N TYR A 94 14.72 -9.01 5.33
CA TYR A 94 15.54 -9.84 4.44
C TYR A 94 14.75 -10.76 3.48
N CYS A 95 14.64 -10.36 2.21
CA CYS A 95 14.32 -11.29 1.13
C CYS A 95 15.19 -11.03 -0.12
N CYS A 96 15.33 -9.78 -0.55
CA CYS A 96 15.88 -9.49 -1.89
C CYS A 96 17.33 -8.97 -1.96
N PHE A 97 18.06 -8.86 -0.84
CA PHE A 97 19.49 -8.52 -0.83
C PHE A 97 20.42 -9.76 -0.92
N ALA A 98 19.95 -10.85 -1.52
CA ALA A 98 20.86 -11.94 -1.84
C ALA A 98 21.97 -11.41 -2.78
N PRO A 99 23.26 -11.67 -2.50
CA PRO A 99 24.36 -11.26 -3.37
C PRO A 99 24.09 -11.72 -4.81
N ARG A 100 24.51 -10.91 -5.79
CA ARG A 100 24.40 -11.19 -7.23
C ARG A 100 24.68 -12.69 -7.49
N GLY A 101 23.66 -13.44 -7.90
CA GLY A 101 23.82 -14.84 -8.34
C GLY A 101 22.86 -15.86 -7.70
N HIS A 102 22.15 -15.53 -6.62
CA HIS A 102 21.15 -16.45 -6.06
C HIS A 102 19.74 -16.11 -6.58
N ARG A 103 19.07 -17.10 -7.18
CA ARG A 103 17.67 -16.99 -7.60
C ARG A 103 16.78 -16.90 -6.37
N CYS A 104 16.23 -15.71 -6.07
CA CYS A 104 15.11 -15.63 -5.14
C CYS A 104 13.90 -16.32 -5.79
N PHE A 105 13.39 -17.36 -5.14
CA PHE A 105 12.20 -18.08 -5.57
C PHE A 105 10.90 -17.26 -5.38
N CYS A 106 11.01 -16.04 -4.84
CA CYS A 106 9.92 -15.07 -4.70
C CYS A 106 9.40 -14.47 -6.02
N ARG A 107 9.70 -15.09 -7.18
CA ARG A 107 9.37 -14.60 -8.53
C ARG A 107 8.35 -15.50 -9.25
N THR A 108 7.20 -15.78 -8.64
CA THR A 108 6.01 -16.33 -9.35
C THR A 108 4.75 -16.14 -8.48
N PRO A 109 3.57 -15.78 -9.02
CA PRO A 109 3.26 -15.31 -10.38
C PRO A 109 3.51 -13.79 -10.55
N ASP A 110 3.07 -13.22 -11.67
CA ASP A 110 3.06 -11.78 -11.91
C ASP A 110 2.45 -11.05 -10.71
N TYR A 111 3.19 -10.10 -10.13
CA TYR A 111 2.71 -9.24 -9.07
C TYR A 111 1.41 -8.53 -9.50
N GLN A 112 0.33 -8.80 -8.77
CA GLN A 112 -0.94 -8.07 -8.89
C GLN A 112 -1.11 -7.27 -7.61
N GLY A 113 -0.48 -6.09 -7.56
CA GLY A 113 -0.61 -5.20 -6.41
C GLY A 113 -2.07 -4.91 -6.09
N HIS A 114 -2.48 -5.13 -4.83
CA HIS A 114 -3.81 -4.78 -4.34
C HIS A 114 -3.76 -4.41 -2.86
N PHE A 115 -4.71 -3.58 -2.43
CA PHE A 115 -4.83 -3.16 -1.04
C PHE A 115 -5.90 -3.97 -0.31
N ILE A 116 -5.58 -4.47 0.88
CA ILE A 116 -6.56 -5.11 1.78
C ILE A 116 -6.66 -4.33 3.10
N VAL A 117 -7.76 -4.52 3.82
CA VAL A 117 -7.98 -3.88 5.13
C VAL A 117 -7.88 -4.94 6.22
N LEU A 118 -6.82 -4.88 7.03
CA LEU A 118 -6.70 -5.75 8.20
C LEU A 118 -7.69 -5.31 9.29
N ARG A 119 -8.42 -6.28 9.85
CA ARG A 119 -9.45 -6.04 10.89
C ARG A 119 -9.09 -6.66 12.23
N GLY A 120 -8.25 -7.69 12.24
CA GLY A 120 -7.87 -8.36 13.46
C GLY A 120 -6.98 -9.56 13.21
N TYR A 121 -6.62 -10.23 14.30
CA TYR A 121 -5.81 -11.43 14.27
C TYR A 121 -6.19 -12.34 15.45
N ASN A 122 -5.94 -13.63 15.29
CA ASN A 122 -6.09 -14.62 16.35
C ASN A 122 -4.72 -15.27 16.59
N ARG A 123 -4.18 -15.09 17.80
CA ARG A 123 -2.88 -15.67 18.20
C ARG A 123 -2.93 -17.19 18.34
N ALA A 124 -4.03 -17.75 18.85
CA ALA A 124 -4.15 -19.18 19.09
C ALA A 124 -4.16 -19.98 17.77
N THR A 125 -4.81 -19.43 16.73
CA THR A 125 -4.88 -20.06 15.40
C THR A 125 -3.85 -19.52 14.42
N SER A 126 -2.98 -18.59 14.85
CA SER A 126 -2.02 -17.87 13.98
C SER A 126 -2.67 -17.33 12.70
N SER A 127 -3.82 -16.67 12.82
CA SER A 127 -4.62 -16.20 11.68
C SER A 127 -4.81 -14.69 11.69
N ILE A 128 -4.97 -14.11 10.50
CA ILE A 128 -5.33 -12.72 10.26
C ILE A 128 -6.70 -12.65 9.60
N PHE A 129 -7.49 -11.67 10.02
CA PHE A 129 -8.79 -11.34 9.45
C PHE A 129 -8.72 -10.03 8.69
N TYR A 130 -9.27 -10.00 7.48
CA TYR A 130 -9.18 -8.84 6.61
C TYR A 130 -10.40 -8.73 5.71
N ASN A 131 -10.71 -7.52 5.26
CA ASN A 131 -11.62 -7.30 4.15
C ASN A 131 -10.82 -7.19 2.86
N ASN A 132 -11.29 -7.86 1.81
CA ASN A 132 -10.70 -7.80 0.47
C ASN A 132 -11.62 -7.00 -0.47
N PRO A 133 -11.27 -5.76 -0.84
CA PRO A 133 -12.06 -4.94 -1.76
C PRO A 133 -12.23 -5.55 -3.17
N ALA A 134 -11.44 -6.57 -3.54
CA ALA A 134 -11.59 -7.26 -4.81
C ALA A 134 -12.81 -8.20 -4.87
N TYR A 135 -13.39 -8.56 -3.72
CA TYR A 135 -14.59 -9.37 -3.66
C TYR A 135 -15.85 -8.51 -3.58
N ALA A 136 -16.89 -8.89 -4.32
CA ALA A 136 -18.19 -8.22 -4.30
C ALA A 136 -18.96 -8.44 -2.99
N ASP A 137 -18.70 -9.56 -2.31
CA ASP A 137 -19.23 -9.84 -0.97
C ASP A 137 -18.29 -9.21 0.09
N PRO A 138 -18.78 -8.29 0.94
CA PRO A 138 -17.98 -7.63 1.98
C PRO A 138 -17.59 -8.56 3.15
N GLY A 139 -17.89 -9.86 3.07
CA GLY A 139 -17.52 -10.87 4.06
C GLY A 139 -16.05 -10.78 4.51
N MET A 140 -15.84 -11.06 5.81
CA MET A 140 -14.50 -11.09 6.41
C MET A 140 -13.72 -12.30 5.89
N CYS A 141 -12.61 -12.06 5.20
CA CYS A 141 -11.67 -13.09 4.80
C CYS A 141 -10.74 -13.45 5.97
N SER A 142 -10.14 -14.64 5.92
CA SER A 142 -9.11 -15.07 6.85
C SER A 142 -7.97 -15.79 6.14
N THR A 143 -6.76 -15.62 6.63
CA THR A 143 -5.58 -16.38 6.19
C THR A 143 -4.61 -16.62 7.34
N SER A 144 -3.60 -17.47 7.18
CA SER A 144 -2.55 -17.63 8.19
C SER A 144 -1.62 -16.41 8.21
N ILE A 145 -1.00 -16.14 9.36
CA ILE A 145 0.02 -15.09 9.48
C ILE A 145 1.16 -15.35 8.49
N SER A 146 1.56 -16.61 8.28
CA SER A 146 2.62 -16.96 7.34
C SER A 146 2.29 -16.59 5.90
N ASN A 147 1.07 -16.92 5.44
CA ASN A 147 0.64 -16.60 4.08
C ASN A 147 0.47 -15.09 3.88
N PHE A 148 -0.01 -14.38 4.91
CA PHE A 148 -0.07 -12.92 4.88
C PHE A 148 1.33 -12.29 4.80
N GLU A 149 2.28 -12.73 5.62
CA GLU A 149 3.65 -12.22 5.58
C GLU A 149 4.30 -12.51 4.23
N GLU A 150 4.21 -13.75 3.73
CA GLU A 150 4.73 -14.13 2.41
C GLU A 150 4.19 -13.24 1.29
N ALA A 151 2.87 -13.01 1.27
CA ALA A 151 2.24 -12.15 0.28
C ALA A 151 2.70 -10.69 0.37
N ARG A 152 2.71 -10.11 1.58
CA ARG A 152 3.07 -8.68 1.76
C ARG A 152 4.57 -8.39 1.59
N THR A 153 5.44 -9.40 1.74
CA THR A 153 6.90 -9.28 1.57
C THR A 153 7.40 -9.80 0.21
N SER A 154 6.48 -10.19 -0.67
CA SER A 154 6.83 -10.68 -2.00
C SER A 154 7.46 -9.58 -2.87
N TYR A 155 8.31 -9.98 -3.80
CA TYR A 155 8.98 -9.06 -4.73
C TYR A 155 7.95 -8.26 -5.55
N GLY A 156 8.15 -6.94 -5.64
CA GLY A 156 7.19 -6.02 -6.27
C GLY A 156 6.32 -5.26 -5.27
N THR A 157 6.39 -5.62 -3.99
CA THR A 157 5.84 -4.84 -2.88
C THR A 157 6.93 -3.99 -2.23
N ASP A 158 6.58 -2.81 -1.73
CA ASP A 158 7.46 -2.03 -0.84
C ASP A 158 7.18 -2.35 0.64
N GLU A 159 6.55 -3.50 0.93
CA GLU A 159 6.06 -3.89 2.26
C GLU A 159 5.21 -2.80 2.94
N ASP A 160 4.46 -2.06 2.13
CA ASP A 160 3.67 -0.92 2.56
C ASP A 160 2.63 -1.27 3.64
N ILE A 161 2.60 -0.48 4.71
CA ILE A 161 1.58 -0.56 5.76
C ILE A 161 1.10 0.85 6.10
N LEU A 162 -0.20 1.09 5.99
CA LEU A 162 -0.88 2.28 6.50
C LEU A 162 -1.58 1.94 7.83
N PHE A 163 -1.01 2.40 8.93
CA PHE A 163 -1.66 2.34 10.24
C PHE A 163 -2.69 3.46 10.32
N VAL A 164 -3.93 3.12 10.65
CA VAL A 164 -5.02 4.07 10.85
C VAL A 164 -5.31 4.14 12.34
N PHE A 165 -5.34 5.35 12.90
CA PHE A 165 -5.67 5.59 14.30
C PHE A 165 -7.09 6.13 14.39
N LEU A 166 -7.97 5.35 15.02
CA LEU A 166 -9.31 5.83 15.36
C LEU A 166 -9.20 6.70 16.61
N ASP A 167 -9.83 7.87 16.59
CA ASP A 167 -9.98 8.68 17.79
C ASP A 167 -10.82 7.89 18.81
N SER A 168 -10.29 7.77 20.02
CA SER A 168 -10.87 7.01 21.14
C SER A 168 -11.83 7.89 21.93
#